data_AF-A0A1X7T0A7-F1
#
_entry.id   AF-A0A1X7T0A7-F1
#
_cell.length_a   1.000
_cell.length_b   1.000
_cell.length_c   1.000
_cell.angle_alpha   90.00
_cell.angle_beta   90.00
_cell.angle_gamma   90.00
#
_symmetry.space_group_name_H-M   'P 1'
#
loop_
_entity.id
_entity.type
_entity.pdbx_description
1 polymer ?
#
loop_
_entity_poly.entity_id
_entity_poly.type
_entity_poly.pdbx_seq_one_letter_code
_entity_poly.pdbx_strand_id
1 'polypeptide(L)'
;KVLTMAAVMKIFHYSTHHYMLIGNGLNVKVSDLMPIPGAASTNLMLVFQRWFDADRDVNWDTLIKLCDNFPDKLGIAKSKLLEYIGTLRNFAL
;
A
#
# COMPACT_ATOMS: atom_id res chain seq x y z
N LYS A 1 8.97 -2.59 13.12
CA LYS A 1 8.16 -3.78 12.73
C LYS A 1 8.64 -4.31 11.39
N VAL A 2 8.65 -5.63 11.19
CA VAL A 2 8.98 -6.23 9.88
C VAL A 2 7.88 -5.93 8.88
N LEU A 3 8.26 -5.52 7.66
CA LEU A 3 7.35 -5.30 6.54
C LEU A 3 7.01 -6.66 5.93
N THR A 4 5.73 -7.02 5.89
CA THR A 4 5.25 -8.31 5.37
C THR A 4 4.04 -8.13 4.47
N MET A 5 3.80 -9.09 3.57
CA MET A 5 2.60 -9.12 2.73
C MET A 5 1.30 -9.02 3.55
N ALA A 6 1.23 -9.74 4.67
CA ALA A 6 0.08 -9.66 5.57
C ALA A 6 -0.12 -8.25 6.17
N ALA A 7 0.97 -7.57 6.51
CA ALA A 7 0.90 -6.22 7.05
C ALA A 7 0.40 -5.21 6.00
N VAL A 8 0.97 -5.22 4.79
CA VAL A 8 0.55 -4.27 3.74
C VAL A 8 -0.87 -4.52 3.28
N MET A 9 -1.31 -5.79 3.17
CA MET A 9 -2.70 -6.11 2.85
C MET A 9 -3.68 -5.63 3.92
N LYS A 10 -3.31 -5.75 5.20
CA LYS A 10 -4.15 -5.24 6.30
C LYS A 10 -4.24 -3.71 6.29
N ILE A 11 -3.13 -3.03 6.02
CA ILE A 11 -3.07 -1.55 6.02
C ILE A 11 -3.87 -0.97 4.84
N PHE A 12 -3.71 -1.54 3.65
CA PHE A 12 -4.31 -1.03 2.42
C PHE A 12 -5.65 -1.68 2.06
N HIS A 13 -6.27 -2.45 2.97
CA HIS A 13 -7.55 -3.14 2.73
C HIS A 13 -8.66 -2.22 2.21
N TYR A 14 -8.74 -0.98 2.72
CA TYR A 14 -9.74 0.01 2.31
C TYR A 14 -9.37 0.76 1.01
N SER A 15 -8.19 0.48 0.45
CA SER A 15 -7.66 1.13 -0.75
C SER A 15 -7.51 0.15 -1.92
N THR A 16 -8.15 -1.02 -1.86
CA THR A 16 -8.08 -2.06 -2.91
C THR A 16 -8.50 -1.54 -4.29
N HIS A 17 -9.51 -0.67 -4.36
CA HIS A 17 -9.94 -0.03 -5.61
C HIS A 17 -8.88 0.90 -6.23
N HIS A 18 -7.83 1.25 -5.51
CA HIS A 18 -6.71 2.06 -5.99
C HIS A 18 -5.48 1.23 -6.40
N TYR A 19 -5.62 -0.07 -6.63
CA TYR A 19 -4.48 -0.95 -6.95
C TYR A 19 -3.61 -0.45 -8.11
N MET A 20 -4.18 0.14 -9.16
CA MET A 20 -3.39 0.70 -10.28
C MET A 20 -2.56 1.91 -9.86
N LEU A 21 -3.15 2.82 -9.07
CA LEU A 21 -2.47 3.99 -8.53
C LEU A 21 -1.35 3.57 -7.59
N ILE A 22 -1.63 2.63 -6.69
CA ILE A 22 -0.65 2.06 -5.75
C ILE A 22 0.49 1.40 -6.52
N GLY A 23 0.19 0.56 -7.51
CA GLY A 23 1.23 -0.13 -8.29
C GLY A 23 2.10 0.83 -9.11
N ASN A 24 1.50 1.84 -9.73
CA ASN A 24 2.27 2.89 -10.42
C ASN A 24 3.17 3.67 -9.45
N GLY A 25 2.65 4.04 -8.27
CA GLY A 25 3.43 4.73 -7.25
C GLY A 25 4.56 3.88 -6.64
N LEU A 26 4.41 2.55 -6.65
CA LEU A 26 5.45 1.58 -6.28
C LEU A 26 6.33 1.15 -7.46
N ASN A 27 6.14 1.76 -8.64
CA ASN A 27 6.87 1.47 -9.86
C ASN A 27 6.85 -0.03 -10.26
N VAL A 28 5.68 -0.67 -10.11
CA VAL A 28 5.45 -2.05 -10.57
C VAL A 28 4.45 -2.08 -11.72
N LYS A 29 4.57 -3.08 -12.59
CA LYS A 29 3.66 -3.27 -13.72
C LYS A 29 2.22 -3.45 -13.22
N VAL A 30 1.28 -2.73 -13.82
CA VAL A 30 -0.17 -2.88 -13.59
C VAL A 30 -0.99 -3.02 -14.87
N SER A 31 -0.35 -2.87 -16.04
CA SER A 31 -1.03 -2.81 -17.33
C SER A 31 -1.74 -4.11 -17.74
N ASP A 32 -1.39 -5.21 -17.12
CA ASP A 32 -2.00 -6.54 -17.29
C ASP A 32 -3.09 -6.85 -16.26
N LEU A 33 -3.32 -5.96 -15.28
CA LEU A 33 -4.34 -6.14 -14.25
C LEU A 33 -5.69 -5.60 -14.73
N MET A 34 -6.67 -6.48 -14.85
CA MET A 34 -8.00 -6.12 -15.35
C MET A 34 -8.93 -5.60 -14.23
N PRO A 35 -9.65 -4.49 -14.45
CA PRO A 35 -10.62 -3.95 -13.49
C PRO A 35 -11.96 -4.71 -13.55
N ILE A 36 -11.94 -5.99 -13.18
CA ILE A 36 -13.14 -6.84 -13.14
C ILE A 36 -13.84 -6.66 -11.78
N PRO A 37 -15.19 -6.63 -11.73
CA PRO A 37 -15.93 -6.60 -10.47
C PRO A 37 -15.45 -7.69 -9.49
N GLY A 38 -15.17 -7.28 -8.25
CA GLY A 38 -14.69 -8.18 -7.19
C GLY A 38 -13.19 -8.51 -7.22
N ALA A 39 -12.43 -8.13 -8.26
CA ALA A 39 -11.01 -8.49 -8.38
C ALA A 39 -10.04 -7.50 -7.68
N ALA A 40 -10.54 -6.37 -7.15
CA ALA A 40 -9.70 -5.29 -6.62
C ALA A 40 -8.72 -5.77 -5.53
N SER A 41 -9.18 -6.61 -4.60
CA SER A 41 -8.32 -7.17 -3.54
C SER A 41 -7.23 -8.08 -4.09
N THR A 42 -7.57 -8.94 -5.05
CA THR A 42 -6.60 -9.82 -5.72
C THR A 42 -5.58 -9.01 -6.52
N ASN A 43 -6.02 -7.99 -7.24
CA ASN A 43 -5.13 -7.11 -8.00
C ASN A 43 -4.18 -6.32 -7.08
N LEU A 44 -4.66 -5.81 -5.94
CA LEU A 44 -3.79 -5.17 -4.95
C LEU A 44 -2.77 -6.14 -4.36
N MET A 45 -3.17 -7.38 -4.09
CA MET A 45 -2.26 -8.43 -3.63
C MET A 45 -1.16 -8.70 -4.67
N LEU A 46 -1.50 -8.79 -5.95
CA LEU A 46 -0.52 -8.96 -7.04
C LEU A 46 0.43 -7.77 -7.16
N VAL A 47 -0.07 -6.55 -6.97
CA VAL A 47 0.77 -5.34 -6.93
C VAL A 47 1.80 -5.43 -5.81
N PHE A 48 1.40 -5.78 -4.59
CA PHE A 48 2.35 -5.93 -3.50
C PHE A 48 3.31 -7.10 -3.72
N GLN A 49 2.82 -8.24 -4.23
CA GLN A 49 3.70 -9.36 -4.56
C GLN A 49 4.82 -8.92 -5.53
N ARG A 50 4.46 -8.23 -6.61
CA ARG A 50 5.43 -7.68 -7.58
C ARG A 50 6.40 -6.70 -6.94
N TRP A 51 5.95 -5.89 -5.98
CA TRP A 51 6.80 -4.92 -5.31
C TRP A 51 7.80 -5.61 -4.37
N PHE A 52 7.35 -6.61 -3.61
CA PHE A 52 8.24 -7.45 -2.80
C PHE A 52 9.23 -8.24 -3.67
N ASP A 53 8.78 -8.84 -4.77
CA ASP A 53 9.63 -9.60 -5.69
C ASP A 53 10.66 -8.72 -6.41
N ALA A 54 10.33 -7.44 -6.64
CA ALA A 54 11.26 -6.48 -7.25
C ALA A 54 12.40 -6.10 -6.29
N ASP A 55 12.25 -6.33 -4.98
CA ASP A 55 13.23 -6.10 -3.91
C ASP A 55 13.92 -4.73 -3.97
N ARG A 56 13.18 -3.71 -4.44
CA ARG A 56 13.66 -2.33 -4.56
C ARG A 56 12.83 -1.42 -3.67
N ASP A 57 13.50 -0.75 -2.74
CA ASP A 57 12.90 0.20 -1.81
C ASP A 57 11.69 -0.38 -1.04
N VAL A 58 11.76 -1.69 -0.72
CA VAL A 58 10.72 -2.41 0.02
C VAL A 58 10.82 -2.09 1.50
N ASN A 59 10.29 -0.92 1.88
CA ASN A 59 10.34 -0.41 3.25
C ASN A 59 9.12 0.48 3.58
N TRP A 60 8.98 0.84 4.86
CA TRP A 60 7.88 1.65 5.35
C TRP A 60 7.89 3.08 4.81
N ASP A 61 9.07 3.67 4.60
CA ASP A 61 9.21 5.05 4.13
C ASP A 61 8.68 5.20 2.70
N THR A 62 8.88 4.21 1.84
CA THR A 62 8.30 4.15 0.50
C THR A 62 6.77 4.18 0.56
N LEU A 63 6.16 3.41 1.46
CA LEU A 63 4.70 3.39 1.63
C LEU A 63 4.17 4.70 2.24
N ILE A 64 4.93 5.34 3.13
CA ILE A 64 4.58 6.66 3.68
C ILE A 64 4.60 7.71 2.57
N LYS A 65 5.69 7.78 1.78
CA LYS A 65 5.82 8.69 0.63
C LYS A 65 4.72 8.45 -0.41
N LEU A 66 4.38 7.19 -0.68
CA LEU A 66 3.26 6.84 -1.55
C LEU A 66 1.95 7.47 -1.04
N CYS A 67 1.66 7.34 0.26
CA CYS A 67 0.46 7.93 0.83
C CYS A 67 0.50 9.47 0.81
N ASP A 68 1.67 10.07 1.03
CA ASP A 68 1.87 11.52 0.99
C ASP A 68 1.67 12.13 -0.39
N ASN A 69 1.98 11.38 -1.45
CA ASN A 69 1.76 11.80 -2.84
C ASN A 69 0.28 11.76 -3.24
N PHE A 70 -0.57 11.00 -2.53
CA PHE A 70 -1.99 10.82 -2.84
C PHE A 70 -2.87 10.91 -1.58
N PRO A 71 -2.84 12.04 -0.84
CA PRO A 71 -3.49 12.14 0.46
C PRO A 71 -5.01 12.00 0.39
N ASP A 72 -5.63 12.39 -0.73
CA ASP A 72 -7.08 12.28 -0.97
C ASP A 72 -7.53 10.83 -1.25
N LYS A 73 -6.64 9.97 -1.76
CA LYS A 73 -6.93 8.56 -2.06
C LYS A 73 -6.43 7.60 -0.98
N LEU A 74 -5.30 7.91 -0.36
CA LEU A 74 -4.55 7.01 0.51
C LEU A 74 -4.45 7.53 1.96
N GLY A 75 -5.15 8.60 2.33
CA GLY A 75 -5.13 9.15 3.69
C GLY A 75 -5.51 8.13 4.78
N ILE A 76 -6.52 7.29 4.54
CA ILE A 76 -6.90 6.21 5.47
C ILE A 76 -5.79 5.16 5.59
N ALA A 77 -5.17 4.79 4.47
CA ALA A 77 -4.04 3.85 4.47
C ALA A 77 -2.84 4.44 5.22
N LYS A 78 -2.55 5.74 5.06
CA LYS A 78 -1.52 6.46 5.82
C LYS A 78 -1.76 6.35 7.32
N SER A 79 -2.95 6.69 7.79
CA SER A 79 -3.29 6.62 9.21
C SER A 79 -3.12 5.20 9.75
N LYS A 80 -3.60 4.18 9.03
CA LYS A 80 -3.43 2.77 9.42
C LYS A 80 -1.96 2.33 9.41
N LEU A 81 -1.17 2.80 8.46
CA LEU A 81 0.26 2.53 8.39
C LEU A 81 0.96 3.09 9.63
N LEU A 82 0.76 4.37 9.92
CA LEU A 82 1.38 5.05 11.06
C LEU A 82 0.91 4.44 12.40
N GLU A 83 -0.36 4.05 12.52
CA GLU A 83 -0.85 3.28 13.66
C GLU A 83 -0.10 1.95 13.79
N TYR A 84 0.00 1.23 12.68
CA TYR A 84 0.62 -0.08 12.65
C TYR A 84 2.09 -0.01 13.06
N ILE A 85 2.87 0.92 12.54
CA ILE A 85 4.30 1.03 12.89
C ILE A 85 4.54 1.70 14.25
N GLY A 86 3.48 2.19 14.92
CA GLY A 86 3.53 2.77 16.26
C GLY A 86 3.85 4.25 16.30
N THR A 87 3.83 4.95 15.16
CA THR A 87 4.15 6.38 15.09
C THR A 87 2.96 7.28 15.45
N LEU A 88 1.70 6.83 15.29
CA LEU A 88 0.54 7.63 15.74
C LEU A 88 0.40 7.75 17.26
N ARG A 89 0.99 6.85 18.06
CA ARG A 89 0.93 6.93 19.52
C ARG A 89 1.89 7.95 20.13
N ASN A 90 2.89 8.41 19.37
CA ASN A 90 3.90 9.35 19.88
C ASN A 90 3.48 10.82 19.78
N PHE A 91 2.33 11.12 19.16
CA PHE A 91 1.78 12.49 19.06
C PHE A 91 0.62 12.75 20.04
N ALA A 92 0.36 11.83 20.98
CA ALA A 92 -0.68 11.94 21.99
C ALA A 92 -0.12 12.12 23.42
N LEU A 93 0.97 12.89 23.55
CA LEU A 93 1.55 13.34 24.82
C LEU A 93 1.72 14.86 24.82
#